data_AF-Q9NFS2-F1
#
_entry.id   AF-Q9NFS2-F1
#
_cell.length_a   1.000
_cell.length_b   1.000
_cell.length_c   1.000
_cell.angle_alpha   90.00
_cell.angle_beta   90.00
_cell.angle_gamma   90.00
#
_symmetry.space_group_name_H-M   'P 1'
#
loop_
_entity.id
_entity.type
_entity.pdbx_description
1 polymer ?
#
loop_
_entity_poly.entity_id
_entity_poly.type
_entity_poly.pdbx_seq_one_letter_code
_entity_poly.pdbx_strand_id
1 'polypeptide(L)' 'IGDGATDLEAVPPANYFIGFGGNVVRPEVYRRAQYYVTDFEQLMGQ' A
#
# COMPACT_ATOMS: atom_id res chain seq x y z
N ILE A 1 -3.62 2.36 -4.09
CA ILE A 1 -2.67 1.23 -3.91
C ILE A 1 -1.32 1.73 -4.41
N GLY A 2 -0.23 1.60 -3.67
CA GLY A 2 1.08 2.11 -4.12
C GLY A 2 2.22 1.76 -3.17
N ASP A 3 3.46 1.88 -3.65
CA ASP A 3 4.68 1.55 -2.90
C ASP A 3 5.40 2.79 -2.35
N GLY A 4 4.98 3.99 -2.73
CA GLY A 4 5.64 5.25 -2.41
C GLY A 4 4.98 6.04 -1.28
N ALA A 5 5.76 6.95 -0.67
CA ALA A 5 5.26 7.90 0.33
C ALA A 5 4.24 8.89 -0.28
N THR A 6 4.40 9.27 -1.54
CA THR A 6 3.43 10.11 -2.27
C THR A 6 2.08 9.41 -2.44
N ASP A 7 2.06 8.08 -2.60
CA ASP A 7 0.82 7.33 -2.71
C ASP A 7 0.07 7.27 -1.37
N LEU A 8 0.83 7.16 -0.27
CA LEU A 8 0.32 7.18 1.10
C LEU A 8 -0.29 8.54 1.47
N GLU A 9 0.31 9.63 1.00
CA GLU A 9 -0.17 11.00 1.24
C GLU A 9 -1.45 11.35 0.46
N ALA A 10 -1.85 10.52 -0.52
CA ALA A 10 -3.09 10.72 -1.27
C ALA A 10 -4.37 10.48 -0.43
N VAL A 11 -4.23 10.03 0.83
CA VAL A 11 -5.33 9.87 1.80
C VAL A 11 -5.18 10.93 2.89
N PRO A 12 -6.05 11.97 2.94
CA PRO A 12 -7.12 12.33 1.99
C PRO A 12 -6.62 13.03 0.69
N PRO A 13 -7.40 13.05 -0.43
CA PRO A 13 -8.85 12.82 -0.54
C PRO A 13 -9.29 11.38 -0.77
N ALA A 14 -8.38 10.45 -1.06
CA ALA A 14 -8.76 9.04 -1.15
C ALA A 14 -9.25 8.54 0.22
N ASN A 15 -10.19 7.60 0.23
CA ASN A 15 -10.73 7.05 1.49
C ASN A 15 -9.78 6.01 2.11
N TYR A 16 -9.12 5.22 1.26
CA TYR A 16 -8.30 4.09 1.69
C TYR A 16 -6.98 4.06 0.92
N PHE A 17 -5.93 3.63 1.62
CA PHE A 17 -4.63 3.36 1.03
C PHE A 17 -4.20 1.93 1.36
N ILE A 18 -3.81 1.19 0.32
CA ILE A 18 -3.20 -0.14 0.42
C ILE A 18 -1.75 0.01 -0.04
N GLY A 19 -0.81 -0.19 0.88
CA GLY A 19 0.62 -0.21 0.58
C GLY A 19 0.99 -1.47 -0.20
N PHE A 20 1.85 -1.34 -1.21
CA PHE A 20 2.33 -2.45 -2.01
C PHE A 20 3.84 -2.61 -1.87
N GLY A 21 4.28 -3.83 -1.56
CA GLY A 21 5.68 -4.16 -1.30
C GLY A 21 6.27 -5.27 -2.17
N GLY A 22 5.61 -5.65 -3.27
CA GLY A 22 5.97 -6.86 -4.02
C GLY A 22 7.35 -6.82 -4.69
N ASN A 23 7.87 -5.61 -4.97
CA ASN A 23 9.23 -5.44 -5.48
C ASN A 23 10.21 -5.06 -4.36
N VAL A 24 9.86 -4.05 -3.56
CA VAL A 24 10.69 -3.52 -2.48
C VAL A 24 9.80 -3.11 -1.32
N VAL A 25 10.13 -3.55 -0.12
CA VAL A 25 9.46 -3.10 1.10
C VAL A 25 10.05 -1.77 1.56
N ARG A 26 9.24 -0.71 1.54
CA ARG A 26 9.61 0.59 2.09
C ARG A 26 9.11 0.70 3.53
N PRO A 27 9.99 0.83 4.56
CA PRO A 27 9.57 0.82 5.96
C PRO A 27 8.58 1.93 6.33
N GLU A 28 8.62 3.08 5.65
CA GLU A 28 7.67 4.16 5.87
C GLU A 28 6.26 3.78 5.41
N VAL A 29 6.13 3.26 4.19
CA VAL A 29 4.85 2.85 3.61
C VAL A 29 4.28 1.65 4.36
N TYR A 30 5.11 0.66 4.69
CA TYR A 30 4.71 -0.50 5.47
C TYR A 30 4.13 -0.13 6.84
N ARG A 31 4.74 0.83 7.55
CA ARG A 31 4.30 1.24 8.89
C ARG A 31 3.06 2.14 8.88
N ARG A 32 2.82 2.86 7.80
CA ARG A 32 1.77 3.89 7.72
C ARG A 32 0.56 3.48 6.89
N ALA A 33 0.66 2.43 6.07
CA ALA A 33 -0.46 1.98 5.25
C ALA A 33 -1.58 1.38 6.11
N GLN A 34 -2.84 1.63 5.72
CA GLN A 34 -4.01 1.05 6.40
C GLN A 34 -4.09 -0.46 6.17
N TYR A 35 -3.73 -0.86 4.96
CA TYR A 35 -3.59 -2.26 4.53
C TYR A 35 -2.27 -2.39 3.79
N TYR A 36 -1.66 -3.57 3.81
CA TYR A 36 -0.41 -3.80 3.11
C TYR A 36 -0.38 -5.19 2.46
N VAL A 37 0.05 -5.24 1.21
CA VAL A 37 0.19 -6.47 0.44
C VAL A 37 1.56 -6.51 -0.23
N THR A 38 2.06 -7.71 -0.47
CA THR A 38 3.30 -7.98 -1.23
C THR A 38 3.03 -8.74 -2.52
N ASP A 39 1.80 -9.23 -2.72
CA ASP A 39 1.37 -9.89 -3.93
C ASP A 39 -0.05 -9.43 -4.30
N PHE A 40 -0.32 -9.22 -5.58
CA PHE A 40 -1.65 -8.87 -6.07
C PHE A 40 -2.65 -10.01 -5.91
N GLU A 41 -2.21 -11.27 -5.87
CA GLU A 41 -3.07 -12.43 -5.57
C GLU A 41 -3.83 -12.24 -4.25
N GLN A 42 -3.22 -11.58 -3.26
CA GLN A 42 -3.86 -11.28 -1.97
C GLN A 42 -5.09 -10.37 -2.09
N LEU A 43 -5.20 -9.62 -3.20
CA LEU A 43 -6.35 -8.75 -3.49
C LEU A 43 -7.41 -9.44 -4.34
N MET A 44 -7.10 -10.58 -4.98
CA MET A 44 -8.01 -11.26 -5.90
C MET A 44 -8.96 -12.25 -5.22
N GLY A 45 -8.77 -12.54 -3.93
CA GLY A 45 -9.70 -13.33 -3.12
C GLY A 45 -9.79 -14.81 -3.49
N GLN A 46 -8.71 -15.38 -4.03
CA GLN A 46 -8.59 -16.83 -4.28
C GLN A 46 -8.17 -17.59 -3.02
#